data_AF-A0A924R3F9-F1
#
_entry.id   AF-A0A924R3F9-F1
#
_cell.length_a   1.000
_cell.length_b   1.000
_cell.length_c   1.000
_cell.angle_alpha   90.00
_cell.angle_beta   90.00
_cell.angle_gamma   90.00
#
_symmetry.space_group_name_H-M   'P 1'
#
loop_
_entity.id
_entity.type
_entity.pdbx_description
1 polymer ?
#
loop_
_entity_poly.entity_id
_entity_poly.type
_entity_poly.pdbx_seq_one_letter_code
_entity_poly.pdbx_strand_id
1 'polypeptide(L)'
;VGMRLGCLNHALLTNEAIAARGLRLAGWVANTVDANMPSFTENVATLTAKLPAPCLGVVPRLPSAKPAGSTGSVIAASVTSTFLHIEPLLQ
;
A
#
# COMPACT_ATOMS: atom_id res chain seq x y z
N VAL A 1 1.03 -2.92 -0.78
CA VAL A 1 0.81 -3.50 -2.13
C VAL A 1 1.07 -2.43 -3.17
N GLY A 2 2.07 -2.61 -4.04
CA GLY A 2 2.27 -1.71 -5.18
C GLY A 2 1.23 -1.98 -6.26
N MET A 3 0.45 -0.96 -6.62
CA MET A 3 -0.61 -1.03 -7.63
C MET A 3 0.02 -0.97 -9.02
N ARG A 4 0.07 -2.14 -9.65
CA ARG A 4 0.64 -2.44 -10.97
C ARG A 4 0.02 -3.73 -11.51
N LEU A 5 0.23 -4.05 -12.78
CA LEU A 5 -0.23 -5.33 -13.34
C LEU A 5 0.27 -6.52 -12.49
N GLY A 6 -0.65 -7.45 -12.18
CA GLY A 6 -0.36 -8.63 -11.34
C GLY A 6 -0.40 -8.39 -9.83
N CYS A 7 -0.71 -7.17 -9.35
CA CYS A 7 -0.71 -6.87 -7.91
C CYS A 7 -1.68 -7.74 -7.09
N LEU A 8 -2.81 -8.14 -7.68
CA LEU A 8 -3.79 -9.02 -7.02
C LEU A 8 -3.17 -10.36 -6.63
N ASN A 9 -2.55 -11.04 -7.59
CA ASN A 9 -1.93 -12.35 -7.36
C ASN A 9 -0.83 -12.25 -6.30
N HIS A 10 0.07 -11.26 -6.43
CA HIS A 10 1.15 -11.07 -5.46
C HIS A 10 0.63 -10.78 -4.04
N ALA A 11 -0.42 -9.97 -3.90
CA ALA A 11 -0.99 -9.67 -2.59
C ALA A 11 -1.63 -10.89 -1.94
N LEU A 12 -2.38 -11.69 -2.70
CA LEU A 12 -3.01 -12.91 -2.21
C LEU A 12 -1.97 -13.98 -1.83
N LEU A 13 -0.96 -14.22 -2.66
CA LEU A 13 0.13 -15.14 -2.34
C LEU A 13 0.93 -14.68 -1.11
N THR A 14 1.13 -13.37 -0.94
CA THR A 14 1.77 -12.82 0.26
C THR A 14 0.91 -13.08 1.50
N ASN A 15 -0.40 -12.87 1.41
CA ASN A 15 -1.34 -13.17 2.50
C ASN A 15 -1.34 -14.65 2.89
N GLU A 16 -1.37 -15.55 1.90
CA GLU A 16 -1.26 -17.00 2.11
C GLU A 16 0.06 -17.37 2.80
N ALA A 17 1.17 -16.77 2.38
CA ALA A 17 2.49 -17.01 2.99
C ALA A 17 2.57 -16.50 4.45
N ILE A 18 1.90 -15.38 4.77
CA ILE A 18 1.79 -14.87 6.15
C ILE A 18 0.96 -15.84 6.99
N ALA A 19 -0.21 -16.25 6.49
CA ALA A 19 -1.11 -17.18 7.18
C ALA A 19 -0.47 -18.55 7.41
N ALA A 20 0.29 -19.07 6.44
CA ALA A 20 1.02 -20.34 6.54
C ALA A 20 2.08 -20.33 7.65
N ARG A 21 2.56 -19.15 8.07
CA ARG A 21 3.48 -18.97 9.21
C ARG A 21 2.75 -18.78 10.55
N GLY A 22 1.42 -18.89 10.58
CA GLY A 22 0.61 -18.65 11.78
C GLY A 22 0.53 -17.18 12.19
N LEU A 23 0.90 -16.26 11.30
CA LEU A 23 0.87 -14.82 11.56
C LEU A 23 -0.43 -14.20 11.06
N ARG A 24 -0.82 -13.07 11.67
CA ARG A 24 -1.96 -12.28 11.23
C ARG A 24 -1.50 -11.10 10.39
N LEU A 25 -2.12 -10.91 9.23
CA LEU A 25 -1.94 -9.69 8.45
C LEU A 25 -2.69 -8.55 9.17
N ALA A 26 -1.95 -7.62 9.76
CA ALA A 26 -2.54 -6.54 10.56
C ALA A 26 -3.27 -5.51 9.68
N GLY A 27 -2.73 -5.21 8.50
CA GLY A 27 -3.30 -4.27 7.55
C GLY A 27 -2.44 -4.20 6.30
N TRP A 28 -2.92 -3.49 5.29
CA TRP A 28 -2.19 -3.29 4.04
C TRP A 28 -2.39 -1.88 3.50
N VAL A 29 -1.42 -1.42 2.70
CA VAL A 29 -1.43 -0.10 2.08
C VAL A 29 -1.48 -0.24 0.57
N ALA A 30 -2.36 0.50 -0.09
CA ALA A 30 -2.35 0.63 -1.54
C ALA A 30 -1.33 1.70 -1.94
N ASN A 31 -0.26 1.33 -2.64
CA ASN A 31 0.75 2.27 -3.10
C ASN A 31 0.64 2.48 -4.61
N THR A 32 0.37 3.70 -5.06
CA THR A 32 0.26 4.04 -6.48
C THR A 32 1.66 4.12 -7.09
N VAL A 33 2.13 3.01 -7.66
CA VAL A 33 3.45 2.92 -8.30
C VAL A 33 3.36 3.35 -9.77
N ASP A 34 2.37 2.82 -10.49
CA ASP A 34 2.08 3.22 -11.85
C ASP A 34 0.95 4.27 -11.85
N ALA A 35 1.20 5.38 -12.55
CA ALA A 35 0.21 6.46 -12.69
C ALA A 35 -0.89 6.09 -13.68
N ASN A 36 -0.57 5.21 -14.63
CA ASN A 36 -1.48 4.76 -15.67
C ASN A 36 -2.07 3.39 -15.33
N MET A 37 -2.08 3.00 -14.05
CA MET A 37 -2.57 1.70 -13.62
C MET A 37 -4.05 1.54 -14.04
N PRO A 38 -4.36 0.60 -14.95
CA PRO A 38 -5.76 0.34 -15.28
C PRO A 38 -6.48 -0.22 -14.05
N SER A 39 -7.76 0.11 -13.93
CA SER A 39 -8.63 -0.50 -12.92
C SER A 39 -8.13 -0.36 -11.48
N PHE A 40 -7.43 0.73 -11.13
CA PHE A 40 -6.89 0.96 -9.79
C PHE A 40 -7.95 0.75 -8.69
N THR A 41 -9.10 1.41 -8.84
CA THR A 41 -10.21 1.34 -7.88
C THR A 41 -10.76 -0.08 -7.75
N GLU A 42 -10.92 -0.79 -8.88
CA GLU A 42 -11.42 -2.17 -8.91
C GLU A 42 -10.43 -3.14 -8.25
N ASN A 43 -9.13 -2.92 -8.44
CA ASN A 43 -8.08 -3.70 -7.79
C ASN A 43 -8.08 -3.48 -6.28
N VAL A 44 -8.18 -2.22 -5.82
CA VAL A 44 -8.29 -1.91 -4.39
C VAL A 44 -9.55 -2.55 -3.81
N ALA A 45 -10.71 -2.43 -4.47
CA ALA A 45 -11.95 -3.05 -4.01
C ALA A 45 -11.83 -4.59 -3.93
N THR A 46 -11.22 -5.22 -4.93
CA THR A 46 -10.98 -6.66 -4.95
C THR A 46 -10.09 -7.10 -3.80
N LEU A 47 -9.02 -6.36 -3.51
CA LEU A 47 -8.13 -6.65 -2.38
C LEU A 47 -8.81 -6.43 -1.04
N THR A 48 -9.59 -5.37 -0.89
CA THR A 48 -10.39 -5.13 0.33
C THR A 48 -11.37 -6.26 0.60
N ALA A 49 -11.98 -6.84 -0.45
CA ALA A 49 -12.90 -7.96 -0.31
C ALA A 49 -12.21 -9.31 -0.02
N LYS A 50 -10.97 -9.50 -0.48
CA LYS A 50 -10.26 -10.80 -0.40
C LYS A 50 -9.22 -10.90 0.71
N LEU A 51 -8.62 -9.79 1.11
CA LEU A 51 -7.61 -9.79 2.17
C LEU A 51 -8.30 -9.72 3.54
N PRO A 52 -7.96 -10.60 4.50
CA PRO A 52 -8.53 -10.60 5.84
C PRO A 52 -7.89 -9.53 6.73
N ALA A 53 -7.69 -8.32 6.19
CA ALA A 53 -7.03 -7.23 6.87
C ALA A 53 -7.50 -5.87 6.31
N PRO A 54 -7.61 -4.83 7.15
CA PRO A 54 -8.02 -3.51 6.71
C PRO A 54 -7.03 -2.88 5.72
N CYS A 55 -7.57 -2.18 4.72
CA CYS A 55 -6.79 -1.24 3.94
C CYS A 55 -6.56 0.01 4.78
N LEU A 56 -5.31 0.28 5.14
CA LEU A 56 -4.93 1.42 5.98
C LEU A 56 -4.95 2.73 5.18
N GLY A 57 -4.94 2.64 3.85
CA GLY A 57 -5.09 3.80 2.98
C GLY A 57 -4.35 3.67 1.66
N VAL A 58 -4.40 4.76 0.89
CA VAL A 58 -3.81 4.86 -0.45
C VAL A 58 -2.71 5.91 -0.42
N VAL A 59 -1.49 5.50 -0.71
CA VAL A 59 -0.36 6.41 -0.91
C VAL A 59 -0.32 6.82 -2.38
N PRO A 60 -0.47 8.13 -2.70
CA PRO A 60 -0.41 8.60 -4.08
C PRO A 60 1.01 8.47 -4.64
N ARG A 61 1.12 8.49 -5.97
CA ARG A 61 2.43 8.50 -6.62
C ARG A 61 3.13 9.82 -6.32
N LEU A 62 4.27 9.75 -5.65
CA LEU A 62 5.12 10.92 -5.44
C LEU A 62 6.00 11.17 -6.67
N PRO A 63 6.24 12.43 -7.04
CA PRO A 63 7.23 12.75 -8.07
C PRO A 63 8.60 12.22 -7.64
N SER A 64 9.41 11.81 -8.62
CA SER A 64 10.73 11.21 -8.35
C SER A 64 11.57 12.14 -7.48
N ALA A 65 11.87 11.70 -6.25
CA ALA A 65 12.84 12.38 -5.42
C ALA A 65 14.20 12.30 -6.13
N LYS A 66 14.74 13.46 -6.50
CA LYS A 66 16.12 13.57 -6.97
C LYS A 66 17.02 13.08 -5.82
N PRO A 67 18.00 12.18 -6.06
CA PRO A 67 18.88 11.71 -5.00
C PRO A 67 19.53 12.91 -4.32
N ALA A 68 19.56 12.87 -2.97
CA ALA A 68 19.90 14.00 -2.11
C ALA A 68 21.34 14.49 -2.35
N GLY A 69 21.48 15.39 -3.31
CA GLY A 69 22.67 16.22 -3.58
C GLY A 69 22.32 17.70 -3.80
N SER A 70 21.07 18.09 -3.56
CA SER A 70 20.65 19.49 -3.58
C SER A 70 19.64 19.73 -2.46
N THR A 71 20.04 20.58 -1.53
CA THR A 71 19.35 21.07 -0.34
C THR A 71 17.84 21.25 -0.54
N GLY A 72 17.04 20.64 0.36
CA GLY A 72 15.65 21.00 0.59
C GLY A 72 14.60 20.14 -0.14
N SER A 73 14.31 18.96 0.38
CA SER A 73 12.98 18.36 0.19
C SER A 73 12.61 17.49 1.39
N VAL A 74 12.04 18.14 2.40
CA VAL A 74 11.35 17.49 3.51
C VAL A 74 10.03 16.88 2.99
N ILE A 75 10.06 15.64 2.48
CA ILE A 75 8.80 14.92 2.17
C ILE A 75 8.75 13.48 2.69
N ALA A 76 9.66 13.07 3.56
CA ALA A 76 9.63 11.70 4.11
C ALA A 76 8.69 11.55 5.32
N ALA A 77 8.51 12.58 6.16
CA ALA A 77 7.84 12.44 7.45
C ALA A 77 6.34 12.81 7.46
N SER A 78 5.87 13.68 6.55
CA SER A 78 4.48 14.17 6.58
C SER A 78 3.47 13.29 5.83
N VAL A 79 3.92 12.34 4.99
CA VAL A 79 3.03 11.53 4.13
C VAL A 79 2.33 10.43 4.94
N THR A 80 2.96 9.93 6.00
CA THR A 80 2.46 8.81 6.80
C THR A 80 1.15 9.16 7.52
N SER A 81 1.04 10.37 8.10
CA SER A 81 -0.13 10.74 8.90
C SER A 81 -1.35 11.17 8.08
N THR A 82 -1.18 11.60 6.83
CA THR A 82 -2.28 12.09 5.99
C THR A 82 -2.95 10.98 5.19
N PHE A 83 -2.21 9.93 4.82
CA PHE A 83 -2.70 8.89 3.90
C PHE A 83 -2.89 7.53 4.55
N LEU A 84 -2.40 7.31 5.77
CA LEU A 84 -2.47 6.04 6.47
C LEU A 84 -3.28 6.18 7.76
N HIS A 85 -4.47 5.60 7.77
CA HIS A 85 -5.26 5.38 8.96
C HIS A 85 -4.75 4.12 9.66
N ILE A 86 -3.80 4.30 10.58
CA ILE A 86 -3.20 3.21 11.38
C ILE A 86 -3.99 2.90 12.66
N GLU A 87 -4.95 3.74 13.06
CA GLU A 87 -5.90 3.53 14.15
C GLU A 87 -6.49 2.10 14.22
N PRO A 88 -6.94 1.46 13.11
CA PRO A 88 -7.44 0.09 13.15
C PRO A 88 -6.42 -0.98 13.60
N LEU A 89 -5.13 -0.64 13.73
CA LEU A 89 -4.09 -1.56 14.22
C LEU A 89 -3.84 -1.46 15.73
N LEU A 90 -4.39 -0.46 16.41
CA LEU A 90 -4.11 -0.16 17.83
C LEU A 90 -5.09 -0.84 18.80
N GLN A 91 -5.82 -1.87 18.35
CA GLN A 91 -6.76 -2.66 19.16
C GLN A 91 -6.28 -4.09 19.35
#